data_AF-L1ITA5-F1
#
_entry.id   AF-L1ITA5-F1
#
_cell.length_a   1.000
_cell.length_b   1.000
_cell.length_c   1.000
_cell.angle_alpha   90.00
_cell.angle_beta   90.00
_cell.angle_gamma   90.00
#
_symmetry.space_group_name_H-M   'P 1'
#
loop_
_entity.id
_entity.type
_entity.pdbx_description
1 polymer ?
#
loop_
_entity_poly.entity_id
_entity_poly.type
_entity_poly.pdbx_seq_one_letter_code
_entity_poly.pdbx_strand_id
1 'polypeptide(L)'
;MSSCDAEQAAPREQQHADKQTRMSFKGGPGVDGFKRRVRIVQGMLMYSPDRIFGSKDRFALYNSVTATLNSDPLFDGALKTFTTRDRWLEVMRVVDSIISGGREKYLRPLHEAGKPLNEMDELHLRLSEMKTAWLKNNPQAETSMNGVSAPNKRGRDFDAKTVDVEEKKNEASERGSESESENGAERLQGHEDDDEYAGKPPSDCRTSHAPRKRGRQVANQKSYPEVSVPQLSDLLDYLKKSDDQFYNFVDQHRAVRQAETQAEKYKEEARMYKARAERYKKQCELLVKIIECKDQGIPIPPGFMAETRNMMDE
;
A
#
# COMPACT_ATOMS: atom_id res chain seq x y z
N MET A 1 6.81 -5.20 -78.66
CA MET A 1 7.49 -6.29 -77.93
C MET A 1 8.90 -5.79 -77.65
N SER A 2 9.37 -5.52 -76.45
CA SER A 2 9.10 -6.09 -75.13
C SER A 2 9.34 -5.01 -74.06
N SER A 3 8.48 -4.93 -73.04
CA SER A 3 8.72 -4.16 -71.81
C SER A 3 9.75 -4.89 -70.94
N CYS A 4 10.53 -4.14 -70.18
CA CYS A 4 11.26 -4.64 -69.02
C CYS A 4 10.82 -3.79 -67.84
N ASP A 5 9.89 -4.36 -67.08
CA ASP A 5 9.30 -3.79 -65.88
C ASP A 5 10.30 -3.80 -64.72
N ALA A 6 10.34 -2.68 -64.00
CA ALA A 6 11.13 -2.47 -62.81
C ALA A 6 10.43 -3.11 -61.61
N GLU A 7 11.05 -4.12 -61.03
CA GLU A 7 10.59 -4.78 -59.81
C GLU A 7 11.04 -3.95 -58.59
N GLN A 8 10.20 -3.03 -58.14
CA GLN A 8 10.35 -2.34 -56.85
C GLN A 8 9.85 -3.26 -55.73
N ALA A 9 10.79 -3.81 -54.95
CA ALA A 9 10.49 -4.52 -53.71
C ALA A 9 10.01 -3.53 -52.63
N ALA A 10 8.74 -3.63 -52.25
CA ALA A 10 8.16 -2.89 -51.13
C ALA A 10 8.70 -3.42 -49.78
N PRO A 11 8.92 -2.54 -48.78
CA PRO A 11 9.32 -2.97 -47.44
C PRO A 11 8.13 -3.60 -46.72
N ARG A 12 8.31 -4.86 -46.30
CA ARG A 12 7.38 -5.57 -45.41
C ARG A 12 7.32 -4.86 -44.05
N GLU A 13 6.24 -4.13 -43.80
CA GLU A 13 5.84 -3.72 -42.46
C GLU A 13 5.70 -4.97 -41.58
N GLN A 14 6.64 -5.13 -40.64
CA GLN A 14 6.50 -6.06 -39.54
C GLN A 14 5.39 -5.52 -38.62
N GLN A 15 4.17 -6.00 -38.85
CA GLN A 15 3.09 -5.91 -37.88
C GLN A 15 3.52 -6.69 -36.63
N HIS A 16 4.10 -5.99 -35.66
CA HIS A 16 4.23 -6.47 -34.30
C HIS A 16 2.80 -6.59 -33.74
N ALA A 17 2.24 -7.79 -33.82
CA ALA A 17 1.06 -8.14 -33.05
C ALA A 17 1.43 -8.03 -31.57
N ASP A 18 1.05 -6.90 -30.95
CA ASP A 18 1.11 -6.70 -29.51
C ASP A 18 0.25 -7.77 -28.83
N LYS A 19 0.89 -8.87 -28.46
CA LYS A 19 0.34 -9.81 -27.49
C LYS A 19 0.14 -9.00 -26.22
N GLN A 20 -1.10 -8.60 -25.99
CA GLN A 20 -1.59 -7.93 -24.79
C GLN A 20 -1.22 -8.79 -23.58
N THR A 21 -0.01 -8.58 -23.06
CA THR A 21 0.58 -9.41 -22.03
C THR A 21 -0.15 -9.06 -20.74
N ARG A 22 -0.96 -10.00 -20.26
CA ARG A 22 -1.79 -9.77 -19.08
C ARG A 22 -0.91 -9.34 -17.91
N MET A 23 -1.11 -8.12 -17.42
CA MET A 23 -0.30 -7.51 -16.37
C MET A 23 -0.31 -8.38 -15.10
N SER A 24 0.87 -8.85 -14.69
CA SER A 24 1.05 -9.68 -13.49
C SER A 24 1.47 -8.81 -12.30
N PHE A 25 0.86 -9.09 -11.15
CA PHE A 25 1.21 -8.53 -9.84
C PHE A 25 1.83 -9.60 -8.91
N LYS A 26 2.21 -10.75 -9.46
CA LYS A 26 2.84 -11.85 -8.70
C LYS A 26 4.37 -11.75 -8.80
N GLY A 27 5.05 -12.37 -7.85
CA GLY A 27 6.52 -12.43 -7.81
C GLY A 27 7.11 -11.83 -6.53
N GLY A 28 8.38 -12.18 -6.30
CA GLY A 28 9.22 -11.62 -5.23
C GLY A 28 10.00 -10.38 -5.67
N PRO A 29 10.87 -9.84 -4.80
CA PRO A 29 11.73 -8.70 -5.11
C PRO A 29 12.48 -8.89 -6.44
N GLY A 30 12.59 -7.82 -7.23
CA GLY A 30 13.23 -7.84 -8.56
C GLY A 30 12.31 -8.21 -9.73
N VAL A 31 11.14 -8.81 -9.47
CA VAL A 31 10.15 -9.15 -10.51
C VAL A 31 9.18 -7.99 -10.75
N ASP A 32 8.76 -7.77 -12.00
CA ASP A 32 7.85 -6.66 -12.36
C ASP A 32 6.56 -6.65 -11.55
N GLY A 33 5.98 -7.81 -11.25
CA GLY A 33 4.77 -7.87 -10.44
C GLY A 33 4.97 -7.37 -9.01
N PHE A 34 6.17 -7.53 -8.44
CA PHE A 34 6.53 -6.91 -7.17
C PHE A 34 6.67 -5.40 -7.32
N LYS A 35 7.40 -4.92 -8.34
CA LYS A 35 7.57 -3.48 -8.63
C LYS A 35 6.22 -2.78 -8.82
N ARG A 36 5.26 -3.40 -9.51
CA ARG A 36 3.91 -2.86 -9.71
C ARG A 36 3.15 -2.69 -8.39
N ARG A 37 3.26 -3.66 -7.47
CA ARG A 37 2.63 -3.54 -6.13
C ARG A 37 3.25 -2.40 -5.32
N VAL A 38 4.58 -2.32 -5.32
CA VAL A 38 5.32 -1.23 -4.68
C VAL A 38 4.88 0.13 -5.21
N ARG A 39 4.81 0.29 -6.54
CA ARG A 39 4.40 1.54 -7.19
C ARG A 39 2.97 1.95 -6.84
N ILE A 40 2.04 0.99 -6.73
CA ILE A 40 0.67 1.28 -6.28
C ILE A 40 0.69 1.91 -4.87
N VAL A 41 1.48 1.34 -3.95
CA VAL A 41 1.56 1.86 -2.58
C VAL A 41 2.25 3.22 -2.53
N GLN A 42 3.34 3.40 -3.28
CA GLN A 42 4.02 4.70 -3.39
C GLN A 42 3.09 5.77 -3.96
N GLY A 43 2.30 5.45 -4.99
CA GLY A 43 1.29 6.35 -5.56
C GLY A 43 0.22 6.76 -4.55
N MET A 44 -0.21 5.83 -3.68
CA MET A 44 -1.13 6.16 -2.59
C MET A 44 -0.48 7.08 -1.54
N LEU A 45 0.79 6.84 -1.20
CA LEU A 45 1.56 7.65 -0.24
C LEU A 45 1.83 9.08 -0.72
N MET A 46 1.57 9.42 -1.99
CA MET A 46 1.64 10.80 -2.47
C MET A 46 0.53 11.69 -1.88
N TYR A 47 -0.54 11.09 -1.35
CA TYR A 47 -1.68 11.80 -0.79
C TYR A 47 -1.57 11.94 0.74
N SER A 48 -2.29 12.90 1.32
CA SER A 48 -2.29 13.09 2.77
C SER A 48 -3.01 11.94 3.50
N PRO A 49 -2.63 11.64 4.77
CA PRO A 49 -3.31 10.61 5.56
C PRO A 49 -4.83 10.79 5.63
N ASP A 50 -5.31 12.03 5.72
CA ASP A 50 -6.75 12.35 5.73
C ASP A 50 -7.44 11.94 4.44
N ARG A 51 -6.76 12.11 3.29
CA ARG A 51 -7.31 11.71 2.00
C ARG A 51 -7.27 10.19 1.81
N ILE A 52 -6.23 9.52 2.29
CA ILE A 52 -6.06 8.07 2.16
C ILE A 52 -7.02 7.32 3.10
N PHE A 53 -7.11 7.73 4.36
CA PHE A 53 -7.85 7.00 5.39
C PHE A 53 -9.24 7.58 5.68
N GLY A 54 -9.36 8.92 5.64
CA GLY A 54 -10.57 9.65 6.03
C GLY A 54 -11.51 10.02 4.89
N SER A 55 -11.10 9.88 3.62
CA SER A 55 -11.97 10.22 2.50
C SER A 55 -13.18 9.29 2.40
N LYS A 56 -14.37 9.89 2.29
CA LYS A 56 -15.62 9.20 1.95
C LYS A 56 -15.66 8.79 0.48
N ASP A 57 -15.07 9.61 -0.39
CA ASP A 57 -14.94 9.31 -1.81
C ASP A 57 -13.59 8.66 -2.10
N ARG A 58 -13.52 7.36 -1.83
CA ARG A 58 -12.33 6.55 -2.14
C ARG A 58 -12.22 6.25 -3.64
N PHE A 59 -13.31 6.32 -4.39
CA PHE A 59 -13.30 6.01 -5.82
C PHE A 59 -12.54 7.08 -6.61
N ALA A 60 -12.77 8.36 -6.32
CA ALA A 60 -12.00 9.45 -6.92
C ALA A 60 -10.50 9.35 -6.60
N LEU A 61 -10.14 8.96 -5.37
CA LEU A 61 -8.74 8.71 -5.01
C LEU A 61 -8.13 7.59 -5.87
N TYR A 62 -8.81 6.44 -5.98
CA TYR A 62 -8.32 5.32 -6.78
C TYR A 62 -8.19 5.68 -8.27
N ASN A 63 -9.13 6.45 -8.82
CA ASN A 63 -9.04 6.94 -10.20
C ASN A 63 -7.83 7.84 -10.40
N SER A 64 -7.62 8.81 -9.51
CA SER A 64 -6.48 9.74 -9.57
C SER A 64 -5.14 9.01 -9.50
N VAL A 65 -5.01 8.05 -8.57
CA VAL A 65 -3.81 7.21 -8.44
C VAL A 65 -3.60 6.37 -9.70
N THR A 66 -4.67 5.77 -10.24
CA THR A 66 -4.58 4.93 -11.45
C THR A 66 -4.16 5.74 -12.66
N ALA A 67 -4.72 6.94 -12.87
CA ALA A 67 -4.33 7.83 -13.96
C ALA A 67 -2.85 8.22 -13.87
N THR A 68 -2.37 8.51 -12.66
CA THR A 68 -0.96 8.83 -12.41
C THR A 68 -0.06 7.63 -12.73
N LEU A 69 -0.40 6.44 -12.23
CA LEU A 69 0.38 5.21 -12.46
C LEU A 69 0.37 4.76 -13.92
N ASN A 70 -0.70 5.02 -14.67
CA ASN A 70 -0.77 4.70 -16.09
C ASN A 70 0.16 5.54 -16.96
N SER A 71 0.70 6.64 -16.43
CA SER A 71 1.77 7.41 -17.08
C SER A 71 3.16 6.78 -16.89
N ASP A 72 3.28 5.80 -15.97
CA ASP A 72 4.52 5.06 -15.74
C ASP A 72 4.62 3.89 -16.75
N PRO A 73 5.76 3.74 -17.47
CA PRO A 73 5.97 2.66 -18.43
C PRO A 73 5.76 1.24 -17.86
N LEU A 74 5.83 1.07 -16.55
CA LEU A 74 5.58 -0.22 -15.89
C LEU A 74 4.12 -0.68 -16.03
N PHE A 75 3.19 0.26 -16.24
CA PHE A 75 1.76 0.03 -16.36
C PHE A 75 1.22 0.28 -17.76
N ASP A 76 1.84 1.15 -18.55
CA ASP A 76 1.57 1.37 -19.98
C ASP A 76 0.08 1.56 -20.29
N GLY A 77 -0.60 2.43 -19.53
CA GLY A 77 -2.03 2.69 -19.68
C GLY A 77 -2.98 1.53 -19.29
N ALA A 78 -2.46 0.34 -18.97
CA ALA A 78 -3.25 -0.88 -18.79
C ALA A 78 -3.74 -1.11 -17.36
N LEU A 79 -3.34 -0.28 -16.38
CA LEU A 79 -3.83 -0.40 -15.01
C LEU A 79 -5.29 0.07 -14.91
N LYS A 80 -6.15 -0.78 -14.36
CA LYS A 80 -7.56 -0.47 -14.11
C LYS A 80 -7.76 -0.01 -12.67
N THR A 81 -8.68 0.93 -12.44
CA THR A 81 -9.01 1.45 -11.11
C THR A 81 -9.37 0.34 -10.12
N PHE A 82 -10.15 -0.65 -10.55
CA PHE A 82 -10.54 -1.77 -9.68
C PHE A 82 -9.32 -2.59 -9.25
N THR A 83 -8.32 -2.76 -10.12
CA THR A 83 -7.07 -3.44 -9.77
C THR A 83 -6.27 -2.63 -8.76
N THR A 84 -6.18 -1.31 -8.92
CA THR A 84 -5.54 -0.42 -7.93
C THR A 84 -6.22 -0.54 -6.57
N ARG A 85 -7.55 -0.52 -6.53
CA ARG A 85 -8.34 -0.72 -5.30
C ARG A 85 -8.06 -2.07 -4.65
N ASP A 86 -8.13 -3.16 -5.41
CA ASP A 86 -7.94 -4.51 -4.88
C ASP A 86 -6.55 -4.69 -4.27
N ARG A 87 -5.52 -4.24 -4.99
CA ARG A 87 -4.13 -4.30 -4.51
C ARG A 87 -3.93 -3.41 -3.29
N TRP A 88 -4.52 -2.24 -3.27
CA TRP A 88 -4.50 -1.38 -2.08
C TRP A 88 -5.16 -2.04 -0.86
N LEU A 89 -6.32 -2.70 -1.04
CA LEU A 89 -7.00 -3.39 0.05
C LEU A 89 -6.19 -4.59 0.58
N GLU A 90 -5.49 -5.32 -0.28
CA GLU A 90 -4.56 -6.38 0.15
C GLU A 90 -3.46 -5.82 1.07
N VAL A 91 -2.87 -4.69 0.70
CA VAL A 91 -1.86 -3.99 1.51
C VAL A 91 -2.44 -3.53 2.84
N MET A 92 -3.64 -2.93 2.81
CA MET A 92 -4.28 -2.46 4.04
C MET A 92 -4.61 -3.59 5.01
N ARG A 93 -4.93 -4.80 4.55
CA ARG A 93 -5.10 -5.96 5.45
C ARG A 93 -3.81 -6.30 6.19
N VAL A 94 -2.66 -6.23 5.52
CA VAL A 94 -1.35 -6.47 6.17
C VAL A 94 -1.07 -5.35 7.18
N VAL A 95 -1.29 -4.10 6.79
CA VAL A 95 -1.13 -2.93 7.67
C VAL A 95 -2.02 -3.06 8.92
N ASP A 96 -3.27 -3.46 8.77
CA ASP A 96 -4.21 -3.63 9.89
C ASP A 96 -3.80 -4.80 10.79
N SER A 97 -3.23 -5.86 10.22
CA SER A 97 -2.62 -6.95 10.97
C SER A 97 -1.39 -6.48 11.76
N ILE A 98 -0.59 -5.56 11.23
CA ILE A 98 0.56 -4.97 11.95
C ILE A 98 0.09 -4.12 13.11
N ILE A 99 -0.94 -3.29 12.91
CA ILE A 99 -1.48 -2.40 13.95
C ILE A 99 -2.08 -3.22 15.09
N SER A 100 -2.89 -4.25 14.76
CA SER A 100 -3.53 -5.11 15.77
C SER A 100 -2.57 -6.10 16.43
N GLY A 101 -1.61 -6.65 15.67
CA GLY A 101 -0.64 -7.61 16.15
C GLY A 101 0.55 -6.99 16.88
N GLY A 102 0.88 -5.73 16.56
CA GLY A 102 2.11 -5.05 16.95
C GLY A 102 3.25 -5.31 15.95
N ARG A 103 4.09 -4.29 15.74
CA ARG A 103 5.26 -4.30 14.83
C ARG A 103 6.17 -5.50 15.05
N GLU A 104 6.44 -5.86 16.30
CA GLU A 104 7.32 -6.97 16.65
C GLU A 104 6.81 -8.33 16.15
N LYS A 105 5.50 -8.55 16.10
CA LYS A 105 4.94 -9.80 15.57
C LYS A 105 5.13 -9.93 14.07
N TYR A 106 5.18 -8.80 13.35
CA TYR A 106 5.46 -8.77 11.92
C TYR A 106 6.95 -8.96 11.62
N LEU A 107 7.83 -8.33 12.42
CA LEU A 107 9.28 -8.38 12.21
C LEU A 107 9.92 -9.70 12.64
N ARG A 108 9.39 -10.36 13.68
CA ARG A 108 9.99 -11.57 14.25
C ARG A 108 10.24 -12.68 13.20
N PRO A 109 9.27 -13.08 12.35
CA PRO A 109 9.51 -14.09 11.33
C PRO A 109 10.55 -13.67 10.28
N LEU A 110 10.66 -12.36 9.98
CA LEU A 110 11.65 -11.84 9.03
C LEU A 110 13.07 -11.94 9.59
N HIS A 111 13.23 -11.60 10.87
CA HIS A 111 14.50 -11.74 11.60
C HIS A 111 14.90 -13.21 11.77
N GLU A 112 13.97 -14.09 12.16
CA GLU A 112 14.23 -15.53 12.30
C GLU A 112 14.62 -16.17 10.96
N ALA A 113 14.05 -15.70 9.85
CA ALA A 113 14.42 -16.15 8.51
C ALA A 113 15.74 -15.54 7.99
N GLY A 114 16.36 -14.62 8.73
CA GLY A 114 17.57 -13.90 8.31
C GLY A 114 17.38 -13.08 7.02
N LYS A 115 16.15 -12.73 6.68
CA LYS A 115 15.83 -12.01 5.44
C LYS A 115 15.90 -10.51 5.69
N PRO A 116 16.61 -9.73 4.85
CA PRO A 116 16.54 -8.28 4.94
C PRO A 116 15.11 -7.82 4.65
N LEU A 117 14.71 -6.68 5.23
CA LEU A 117 13.45 -6.05 4.88
C LEU A 117 13.43 -5.79 3.38
N ASN A 118 12.33 -6.18 2.73
CA ASN A 118 12.10 -5.76 1.36
C ASN A 118 11.37 -4.41 1.33
N GLU A 119 11.39 -3.74 0.18
CA GLU A 119 10.76 -2.43 -0.02
C GLU A 119 9.25 -2.44 0.34
N MET A 120 8.56 -3.55 0.10
CA MET A 120 7.15 -3.68 0.45
C MET A 120 6.93 -3.76 1.96
N ASP A 121 7.82 -4.44 2.70
CA ASP A 121 7.79 -4.51 4.16
C ASP A 121 8.01 -3.13 4.78
N GLU A 122 8.97 -2.36 4.25
CA GLU A 122 9.20 -0.99 4.69
C GLU A 122 7.96 -0.11 4.48
N LEU A 123 7.29 -0.27 3.32
CA LEU A 123 6.05 0.44 3.02
C LEU A 123 4.90 0.01 3.94
N HIS A 124 4.77 -1.27 4.27
CA HIS A 124 3.77 -1.76 5.24
C HIS A 124 3.98 -1.14 6.62
N LEU A 125 5.23 -1.13 7.11
CA LEU A 125 5.58 -0.53 8.40
C LEU A 125 5.28 0.97 8.40
N ARG A 126 5.72 1.70 7.37
CA ARG A 126 5.45 3.13 7.23
C ARG A 126 3.96 3.44 7.19
N LEU A 127 3.17 2.66 6.46
CA LEU A 127 1.72 2.80 6.41
C LEU A 127 1.06 2.52 7.76
N SER A 128 1.56 1.52 8.50
CA SER A 128 1.05 1.21 9.83
C SER A 128 1.29 2.36 10.81
N GLU A 129 2.48 2.95 10.81
CA GLU A 129 2.81 4.11 11.63
C GLU A 129 1.94 5.32 11.26
N MET A 130 1.77 5.58 9.96
CA MET A 130 0.95 6.68 9.45
C MET A 130 -0.53 6.50 9.81
N LYS A 131 -1.08 5.28 9.68
CA LYS A 131 -2.48 4.99 10.04
C LYS A 131 -2.69 5.05 11.55
N THR A 132 -1.77 4.51 12.36
CA THR A 132 -1.85 4.62 13.82
C THR A 132 -1.80 6.08 14.28
N ALA A 133 -0.92 6.90 13.72
CA ALA A 133 -0.89 8.33 14.01
C ALA A 133 -2.20 9.03 13.62
N TRP A 134 -2.75 8.71 12.46
CA TRP A 134 -4.03 9.25 12.01
C TRP A 134 -5.20 8.84 12.91
N LEU A 135 -5.28 7.57 13.33
CA LEU A 135 -6.31 7.08 14.25
C LEU A 135 -6.22 7.75 15.63
N LYS A 136 -5.00 7.94 16.16
CA LYS A 136 -4.79 8.67 17.43
C LYS A 136 -5.32 10.10 17.37
N ASN A 137 -5.16 10.77 16.22
CA ASN A 137 -5.64 12.12 16.01
C ASN A 137 -7.13 12.19 15.64
N ASN A 138 -7.74 11.06 15.26
CA ASN A 138 -9.14 10.95 14.84
C ASN A 138 -9.84 9.76 15.54
N PRO A 139 -10.02 9.81 16.87
CA PRO A 139 -10.54 8.67 17.63
C PRO A 139 -11.97 8.24 17.24
N GLN A 140 -12.77 9.15 16.64
CA GLN A 140 -14.10 8.81 16.12
C GLN A 140 -14.07 7.95 14.84
N ALA A 141 -12.92 7.82 14.18
CA ALA A 141 -12.79 7.03 12.96
C ALA A 141 -12.70 5.52 13.20
N GLU A 142 -12.27 5.08 14.40
CA GLU A 142 -12.21 3.65 14.76
C GLU A 142 -13.61 3.04 14.81
N THR A 143 -14.59 3.77 15.35
CA THR A 143 -15.97 3.31 15.50
C THR A 143 -16.69 3.15 14.15
N SER A 144 -16.26 3.88 13.11
CA SER A 144 -16.89 3.84 11.79
C SER A 144 -16.32 2.76 10.85
N MET A 145 -15.10 2.27 11.08
CA MET A 145 -14.46 1.27 10.19
C MET A 145 -14.80 -0.18 10.55
N ASN A 146 -15.21 -0.47 11.78
CA ASN A 146 -15.66 -1.80 12.20
C ASN A 146 -17.08 -2.17 11.72
N GLY A 147 -17.78 -1.26 11.02
CA GLY A 147 -19.11 -1.50 10.44
C GLY A 147 -19.10 -2.25 9.09
N VAL A 148 -17.94 -2.51 8.49
CA VAL A 148 -17.82 -3.33 7.27
C VAL A 148 -17.25 -4.69 7.68
N SER A 149 -18.06 -5.45 8.42
CA SER A 149 -17.75 -6.84 8.75
C SER A 149 -17.78 -7.68 7.47
N ALA A 150 -16.74 -8.50 7.34
CA ALA A 150 -16.53 -9.44 6.25
C ALA A 150 -17.75 -10.36 6.03
N PRO A 151 -18.04 -10.82 4.80
CA PRO A 151 -19.02 -11.87 4.59
C PRO A 151 -18.51 -13.15 5.26
N ASN A 152 -19.16 -13.51 6.36
CA ASN A 152 -18.96 -14.77 7.06
C ASN A 152 -19.22 -15.92 6.09
N LYS A 153 -18.18 -16.70 5.79
CA LYS A 153 -18.33 -18.04 5.25
C LYS A 153 -18.85 -18.94 6.38
N ARG A 154 -20.16 -19.13 6.48
CA ARG A 154 -20.77 -20.34 7.06
C ARG A 154 -21.84 -20.83 6.09
N GLY A 155 -21.85 -22.15 5.91
CA GLY A 155 -22.65 -22.86 4.93
C GLY A 155 -24.16 -22.67 5.12
N ARG A 156 -24.83 -22.80 3.97
CA ARG A 156 -26.24 -23.05 3.64
C ARG A 156 -27.20 -23.30 4.81
N ASP A 157 -28.38 -22.67 4.75
CA ASP A 157 -29.57 -23.33 4.18
C ASP A 157 -30.67 -22.32 3.81
N PHE A 158 -31.50 -22.77 2.87
CA PHE A 158 -32.67 -22.18 2.21
C PHE A 158 -33.57 -21.27 3.09
N ASP A 159 -34.05 -20.15 2.54
CA ASP A 159 -35.45 -20.12 2.05
C ASP A 159 -35.68 -18.96 1.06
N ALA A 160 -36.40 -19.27 -0.01
CA ALA A 160 -36.77 -18.34 -1.07
C ALA A 160 -38.23 -17.92 -0.88
N LYS A 161 -38.47 -16.61 -0.74
CA LYS A 161 -39.78 -16.01 -1.02
C LYS A 161 -39.61 -14.76 -1.88
N THR A 162 -39.79 -14.98 -3.17
CA THR A 162 -40.51 -14.15 -4.16
C THR A 162 -41.02 -12.79 -3.68
N VAL A 163 -40.65 -11.72 -4.39
CA VAL A 163 -41.59 -10.75 -4.96
C VAL A 163 -41.04 -10.26 -6.31
N ASP A 164 -41.78 -10.55 -7.37
CA ASP A 164 -41.73 -10.00 -8.74
C ASP A 164 -41.83 -8.47 -8.78
N VAL A 165 -41.11 -7.83 -9.72
CA VAL A 165 -41.68 -6.88 -10.71
C VAL A 165 -40.73 -6.82 -11.93
N GLU A 166 -41.19 -7.43 -13.03
CA GLU A 166 -41.22 -6.94 -14.44
C GLU A 166 -40.31 -5.77 -14.88
N GLU A 167 -39.78 -5.64 -16.09
CA GLU A 167 -39.83 -6.35 -17.38
C GLU A 167 -38.89 -5.58 -18.35
N LYS A 168 -38.05 -6.26 -19.15
CA LYS A 168 -37.83 -6.04 -20.61
C LYS A 168 -36.51 -6.64 -21.14
N LYS A 169 -36.63 -7.89 -21.57
CA LYS A 169 -36.39 -8.43 -22.93
C LYS A 169 -35.20 -7.90 -23.76
N ASN A 170 -34.24 -8.78 -24.04
CA ASN A 170 -34.03 -9.35 -25.38
C ASN A 170 -33.22 -10.65 -25.32
N GLU A 171 -33.81 -11.70 -25.93
CA GLU A 171 -33.27 -13.04 -26.25
C GLU A 171 -32.19 -12.93 -27.36
N ALA A 172 -31.32 -13.90 -27.69
CA ALA A 172 -31.48 -15.35 -27.77
C ALA A 172 -30.09 -16.05 -27.78
N SER A 173 -29.95 -17.22 -27.11
CA SER A 173 -29.76 -18.58 -27.67
C SER A 173 -28.29 -18.92 -28.02
N GLU A 174 -27.65 -20.05 -27.67
CA GLU A 174 -28.03 -21.48 -27.58
C GLU A 174 -27.25 -22.14 -26.40
N ARG A 175 -27.88 -22.85 -25.46
CA ARG A 175 -28.21 -24.29 -25.39
C ARG A 175 -27.06 -25.30 -25.55
N GLY A 176 -26.87 -26.10 -24.50
CA GLY A 176 -26.16 -27.38 -24.46
C GLY A 176 -26.19 -27.96 -23.04
N SER A 177 -27.19 -28.77 -22.72
CA SER A 177 -27.44 -29.44 -21.44
C SER A 177 -26.85 -30.87 -21.41
N GLU A 178 -26.93 -31.48 -20.21
CA GLU A 178 -26.92 -32.93 -19.88
C GLU A 178 -25.52 -33.57 -19.70
N SER A 179 -25.25 -34.45 -18.74
CA SER A 179 -25.99 -35.01 -17.59
C SER A 179 -25.05 -35.92 -16.75
N GLU A 180 -25.34 -35.98 -15.44
CA GLU A 180 -25.36 -37.16 -14.53
C GLU A 180 -24.18 -38.12 -14.24
N SER A 181 -24.11 -38.48 -12.94
CA SER A 181 -23.76 -39.81 -12.34
C SER A 181 -22.28 -40.26 -12.42
N GLU A 182 -21.63 -40.92 -11.45
CA GLU A 182 -22.08 -41.75 -10.33
C GLU A 182 -20.96 -41.99 -9.28
N ASN A 183 -21.42 -42.37 -8.10
CA ASN A 183 -20.83 -43.00 -6.90
C ASN A 183 -19.42 -43.64 -6.92
N GLY A 184 -18.79 -43.59 -5.73
CA GLY A 184 -17.73 -44.50 -5.32
C GLY A 184 -17.36 -44.32 -3.84
N ALA A 185 -17.98 -45.12 -2.97
CA ALA A 185 -17.69 -45.23 -1.54
C ALA A 185 -16.80 -46.44 -1.26
N GLU A 186 -15.85 -46.30 -0.32
CA GLU A 186 -15.20 -47.36 0.52
C GLU A 186 -14.25 -46.61 1.47
N ARG A 187 -14.50 -46.45 2.79
CA ARG A 187 -14.62 -47.39 3.93
C ARG A 187 -13.31 -48.12 4.26
N LEU A 188 -12.76 -47.83 5.45
CA LEU A 188 -12.28 -48.72 6.53
C LEU A 188 -11.46 -47.86 7.53
N GLN A 189 -11.96 -47.67 8.76
CA GLN A 189 -11.60 -48.41 10.01
C GLN A 189 -10.13 -48.21 10.40
N GLY A 190 -9.75 -47.86 11.63
CA GLY A 190 -10.43 -47.69 12.91
C GLY A 190 -9.34 -47.50 13.99
N HIS A 191 -9.68 -46.96 15.16
CA HIS A 191 -9.50 -47.61 16.47
C HIS A 191 -9.84 -46.60 17.58
N GLU A 192 -10.82 -46.99 18.39
CA GLU A 192 -11.16 -46.45 19.70
C GLU A 192 -10.09 -46.85 20.73
N ASP A 193 -9.90 -46.06 21.79
CA ASP A 193 -10.23 -46.50 23.15
C ASP A 193 -10.14 -45.35 24.17
N ASP A 194 -11.08 -45.44 25.11
CA ASP A 194 -11.50 -44.50 26.15
C ASP A 194 -10.60 -44.44 27.39
N ASP A 195 -10.91 -43.48 28.27
CA ASP A 195 -10.96 -43.55 29.75
C ASP A 195 -10.54 -42.19 30.35
N GLU A 196 -11.48 -41.32 30.73
CA GLU A 196 -12.21 -41.30 32.01
C GLU A 196 -11.29 -41.09 33.24
N TYR A 197 -11.29 -39.86 33.79
CA TYR A 197 -11.35 -39.69 35.26
C TYR A 197 -11.81 -38.28 35.66
N ALA A 198 -12.89 -38.26 36.44
CA ALA A 198 -13.46 -37.09 37.10
C ALA A 198 -12.68 -36.72 38.38
N GLY A 199 -12.69 -35.44 38.77
CA GLY A 199 -12.22 -35.05 40.11
C GLY A 199 -11.96 -33.57 40.33
N LYS A 200 -13.02 -32.80 40.61
CA LYS A 200 -12.98 -31.62 41.51
C LYS A 200 -13.29 -32.11 42.94
N PRO A 201 -13.17 -31.31 44.03
CA PRO A 201 -12.46 -30.03 44.30
C PRO A 201 -11.72 -30.11 45.68
N PRO A 202 -11.81 -29.14 46.62
CA PRO A 202 -11.13 -27.83 46.78
C PRO A 202 -10.22 -27.78 48.05
N SER A 203 -9.53 -26.66 48.34
CA SER A 203 -9.42 -26.11 49.72
C SER A 203 -8.56 -24.84 49.79
N ASP A 204 -9.14 -23.78 50.35
CA ASP A 204 -8.47 -22.63 50.95
C ASP A 204 -7.64 -23.04 52.17
N CYS A 205 -6.45 -22.45 52.37
CA CYS A 205 -5.89 -22.27 53.72
C CYS A 205 -4.98 -21.04 53.82
N ARG A 206 -5.48 -20.08 54.60
CA ARG A 206 -4.81 -19.01 55.36
C ARG A 206 -3.35 -19.31 55.73
N THR A 207 -2.49 -18.30 55.65
CA THR A 207 -1.22 -18.29 56.39
C THR A 207 -1.10 -16.98 57.17
N SER A 208 -1.18 -17.09 58.50
CA SER A 208 -0.93 -16.02 59.46
C SER A 208 0.12 -16.49 60.48
N HIS A 209 1.06 -15.60 60.83
CA HIS A 209 1.95 -15.61 62.01
C HIS A 209 3.05 -16.71 62.06
N ALA A 210 4.28 -16.50 62.54
CA ALA A 210 4.99 -15.41 63.20
C ALA A 210 6.51 -15.74 63.17
N PRO A 211 7.43 -14.77 63.42
CA PRO A 211 8.86 -14.97 63.24
C PRO A 211 9.55 -15.53 64.49
N ARG A 212 10.40 -16.55 64.31
CA ARG A 212 11.30 -17.05 65.35
C ARG A 212 12.63 -16.30 65.31
N LYS A 213 12.86 -15.46 66.33
CA LYS A 213 14.18 -14.94 66.72
C LYS A 213 15.09 -16.11 67.14
N ARG A 214 16.22 -16.29 66.45
CA ARG A 214 17.44 -16.87 67.03
C ARG A 214 18.60 -15.96 66.68
N GLY A 215 19.10 -15.27 67.69
CA GLY A 215 20.39 -14.61 67.61
C GLY A 215 21.51 -15.64 67.55
N ARG A 216 22.45 -15.42 66.64
CA ARG A 216 23.79 -15.98 66.74
C ARG A 216 24.77 -14.87 66.35
N GLN A 217 25.69 -14.59 67.26
CA GLN A 217 26.72 -13.58 67.15
C GLN A 217 27.77 -13.96 66.08
N VAL A 218 28.08 -12.96 65.26
CA VAL A 218 29.42 -12.45 64.89
C VAL A 218 30.53 -13.47 64.61
N ALA A 219 30.94 -13.56 63.34
CA ALA A 219 32.35 -13.48 62.92
C ALA A 219 32.44 -13.40 61.38
N ASN A 220 33.39 -12.59 60.89
CA ASN A 220 33.77 -12.36 59.48
C ASN A 220 32.89 -11.43 58.63
N GLN A 221 32.92 -10.13 58.97
CA GLN A 221 32.83 -9.09 57.95
C GLN A 221 34.11 -9.10 57.10
N LYS A 222 34.05 -9.74 55.94
CA LYS A 222 34.86 -9.28 54.80
C LYS A 222 34.23 -7.97 54.34
N SER A 223 34.87 -6.85 54.66
CA SER A 223 34.56 -5.55 54.11
C SER A 223 34.70 -5.61 52.59
N TYR A 224 33.58 -5.65 51.88
CA TYR A 224 33.57 -5.22 50.49
C TYR A 224 33.88 -3.72 50.48
N PRO A 225 34.69 -3.21 49.54
CA PRO A 225 34.88 -1.77 49.42
C PRO A 225 33.50 -1.16 49.18
N GLU A 226 33.09 -0.31 50.11
CA GLU A 226 31.94 0.55 49.95
C GLU A 226 32.24 1.46 48.75
N VAL A 227 31.74 1.08 47.58
CA VAL A 227 31.81 1.93 46.39
C VAL A 227 31.03 3.18 46.73
N SER A 228 31.76 4.27 46.97
CA SER A 228 31.15 5.55 47.30
C SER A 228 30.14 5.90 46.22
N VAL A 229 28.88 6.00 46.65
CA VAL A 229 27.67 6.34 45.89
C VAL A 229 27.76 7.60 44.99
N PRO A 230 28.70 8.56 45.12
CA PRO A 230 28.86 9.64 44.12
C PRO A 230 29.17 9.22 42.68
N GLN A 231 29.77 8.05 42.42
CA GLN A 231 30.14 7.67 41.04
C GLN A 231 28.99 7.13 40.19
N LEU A 232 27.92 6.63 40.83
CA LEU A 232 26.78 6.04 40.10
C LEU A 232 25.82 7.13 39.61
N SER A 233 25.62 8.19 40.38
CA SER A 233 24.83 9.36 39.95
C SER A 233 25.45 10.05 38.75
N ASP A 234 26.77 10.25 38.76
CA ASP A 234 27.50 10.89 37.66
C ASP A 234 27.43 10.05 36.37
N LEU A 235 27.47 8.71 36.51
CA LEU A 235 27.32 7.80 35.38
C LEU A 235 25.88 7.81 34.81
N LEU A 236 24.87 7.87 35.68
CA LEU A 236 23.46 7.97 35.28
C LEU A 236 23.17 9.31 34.58
N ASP A 237 23.73 10.41 35.09
CA ASP A 237 23.62 11.72 34.46
C ASP A 237 24.35 11.77 33.11
N TYR A 238 25.50 11.11 33.00
CA TYR A 238 26.21 10.96 31.72
C TYR A 238 25.39 10.15 30.71
N LEU A 239 24.83 9.01 31.12
CA LEU A 239 23.97 8.19 30.26
C LEU A 239 22.75 8.97 29.78
N LYS A 240 22.08 9.68 30.71
CA LYS A 240 20.92 10.52 30.38
C LYS A 240 21.28 11.64 29.40
N LYS A 241 22.40 12.33 29.61
CA LYS A 241 22.90 13.33 28.65
C LYS A 241 23.22 12.73 27.29
N SER A 242 23.75 11.50 27.25
CA SER A 242 24.06 10.82 25.99
C SER A 242 22.79 10.42 25.23
N ASP A 243 21.75 9.96 25.94
CA ASP A 243 20.45 9.65 25.36
C ASP A 243 19.78 10.92 24.84
N ASP A 244 19.78 12.00 25.62
CA ASP A 244 19.24 13.30 25.20
C ASP A 244 19.97 13.83 23.95
N GLN A 245 21.30 13.67 23.87
CA GLN A 245 22.07 14.03 22.69
C GLN A 245 21.72 13.17 21.47
N PHE A 246 21.51 11.87 21.67
CA PHE A 246 21.10 10.97 20.60
C PHE A 246 19.72 11.32 20.06
N TYR A 247 18.72 11.56 20.92
CA TYR A 247 17.38 11.96 20.49
C TYR A 247 17.39 13.32 19.79
N ASN A 248 18.16 14.30 20.30
CA ASN A 248 18.33 15.59 19.64
C ASN A 248 18.94 15.45 18.24
N PHE A 249 19.93 14.57 18.06
CA PHE A 249 20.52 14.28 16.76
C PHE A 249 19.51 13.63 15.81
N VAL A 250 18.74 12.65 16.27
CA VAL A 250 17.70 11.97 15.48
C VAL A 250 16.61 12.96 15.04
N ASP A 251 16.18 13.85 15.93
CA ASP A 251 15.17 14.87 15.62
C ASP A 251 15.69 15.92 14.64
N GLN A 252 16.94 16.37 14.78
CA GLN A 252 17.59 17.25 13.80
C GLN A 252 17.68 16.58 12.43
N HIS A 253 18.07 15.31 12.37
CA HIS A 253 18.15 14.58 11.12
C HIS A 253 16.77 14.35 10.47
N ARG A 254 15.73 14.13 11.28
CA ARG A 254 14.34 14.07 10.80
C ARG A 254 13.89 15.42 10.23
N ALA A 255 14.21 16.54 10.91
CA ALA A 255 13.89 17.88 10.44
C ALA A 255 14.59 18.20 9.11
N VAL A 256 15.88 17.83 8.97
CA VAL A 256 16.63 17.99 7.71
C VAL A 256 15.97 17.21 6.56
N ARG A 257 15.62 15.93 6.78
CA ARG A 257 14.94 15.15 5.73
C ARG A 257 13.58 15.74 5.34
N GLN A 258 12.82 16.26 6.30
CA GLN A 258 11.57 16.95 5.99
C GLN A 258 11.81 18.21 5.16
N ALA A 259 12.81 19.02 5.53
CA ALA A 259 13.20 20.19 4.75
C ALA A 259 13.67 19.84 3.33
N GLU A 260 14.44 18.75 3.16
CA GLU A 260 14.86 18.26 1.85
C GLU A 260 13.66 17.85 0.98
N THR A 261 12.71 17.08 1.54
CA THR A 261 11.51 16.69 0.80
C THR A 261 10.63 17.88 0.42
N GLN A 262 10.54 18.91 1.27
CA GLN A 262 9.84 20.15 0.94
C GLN A 262 10.57 20.93 -0.15
N ALA A 263 11.91 21.04 -0.06
CA ALA A 263 12.72 21.69 -1.08
C ALA A 263 12.61 20.99 -2.44
N GLU A 264 12.51 19.66 -2.47
CA GLU A 264 12.30 18.87 -3.68
C GLU A 264 10.92 19.14 -4.31
N LYS A 265 9.86 19.21 -3.49
CA LYS A 265 8.52 19.63 -3.94
C LYS A 265 8.53 21.02 -4.57
N TYR A 266 9.18 21.99 -3.92
CA TYR A 266 9.29 23.35 -4.47
C TYR A 266 10.08 23.40 -5.77
N LYS A 267 11.12 22.57 -5.93
CA LYS A 267 11.85 22.44 -7.21
C LYS A 267 10.98 21.86 -8.31
N GLU A 268 10.16 20.87 -8.00
CA GLU A 268 9.26 20.25 -8.97
C GLU A 268 8.13 21.21 -9.37
N GLU A 269 7.53 21.91 -8.40
CA GLU A 269 6.57 22.99 -8.66
C GLU A 269 7.19 24.10 -9.53
N ALA A 270 8.41 24.55 -9.21
CA ALA A 270 9.12 25.54 -10.02
C ALA A 270 9.37 25.05 -11.46
N ARG A 271 9.68 23.77 -11.66
CA ARG A 271 9.82 23.17 -12.99
C ARG A 271 8.49 23.17 -13.76
N MET A 272 7.39 22.83 -13.09
CA MET A 272 6.05 22.88 -13.68
C MET A 272 5.66 24.31 -14.08
N TYR A 273 5.87 25.30 -13.20
CA TYR A 273 5.60 26.70 -13.52
C TYR A 273 6.48 27.22 -14.66
N LYS A 274 7.75 26.82 -14.72
CA LYS A 274 8.64 27.18 -15.83
C LYS A 274 8.16 26.59 -17.15
N ALA A 275 7.80 25.30 -17.19
CA ALA A 275 7.26 24.67 -18.39
C ALA A 275 5.95 25.35 -18.84
N ARG A 276 5.08 25.71 -17.88
CA ARG A 276 3.84 26.44 -18.15
C ARG A 276 4.10 27.84 -18.70
N ALA A 277 5.07 28.56 -18.16
CA ALA A 277 5.47 29.88 -18.66
C ALA A 277 6.02 29.79 -20.09
N GLU A 278 6.83 28.77 -20.40
CA GLU A 278 7.32 28.53 -21.77
C GLU A 278 6.18 28.20 -22.74
N ARG A 279 5.16 27.44 -22.31
CA ARG A 279 3.94 27.21 -23.11
C ARG A 279 3.19 28.51 -23.39
N TYR A 280 2.93 29.31 -22.35
CA TYR A 280 2.26 30.60 -22.53
C TYR A 280 3.04 31.53 -23.46
N LYS A 281 4.38 31.56 -23.34
CA LYS A 281 5.23 32.33 -24.25
C LYS A 281 5.04 31.91 -25.70
N LYS A 282 5.04 30.60 -25.99
CA LYS A 282 4.79 30.08 -27.35
C LYS A 282 3.39 30.43 -27.85
N GLN A 283 2.37 30.35 -27.00
CA GLN A 283 1.01 30.77 -27.35
C GLN A 283 0.94 32.25 -27.72
N CYS A 284 1.61 33.13 -26.95
CA CYS A 284 1.69 34.55 -27.27
C CYS A 284 2.42 34.80 -28.60
N GLU A 285 3.56 34.14 -28.85
CA GLU A 285 4.30 34.25 -30.12
C GLU A 285 3.44 33.80 -31.32
N LEU A 286 2.64 32.75 -31.16
CA LEU A 286 1.74 32.25 -32.18
C LEU A 286 0.61 33.24 -32.47
N LEU A 287 0.02 33.84 -31.43
CA LEU A 287 -1.02 34.86 -31.57
C LEU A 287 -0.48 36.11 -32.28
N VAL A 288 0.74 36.54 -31.96
CA VAL A 288 1.40 37.66 -32.66
C VAL A 288 1.52 37.36 -34.15
N LYS A 289 1.98 36.18 -34.54
CA LYS A 289 2.08 35.77 -35.96
C LYS A 289 0.72 35.73 -36.67
N ILE A 290 -0.34 35.30 -35.98
CA ILE A 290 -1.70 35.30 -36.53
C ILE A 290 -2.18 36.73 -36.80
N ILE A 291 -1.93 37.65 -35.86
CA ILE A 291 -2.25 39.07 -36.02
C ILE A 291 -1.46 39.66 -37.21
N GLU A 292 -0.16 39.39 -37.30
CA GLU A 292 0.67 39.85 -38.42
C GLU A 292 0.16 39.35 -39.78
N CYS A 293 -0.23 38.08 -39.90
CA CYS A 293 -0.81 37.55 -41.14
C CYS A 293 -2.10 38.30 -41.52
N LYS A 294 -2.95 38.56 -40.52
CA LYS A 294 -4.21 39.30 -40.72
C LYS A 294 -3.95 40.75 -41.16
N ASP A 295 -3.00 41.43 -40.53
CA ASP A 295 -2.66 42.82 -40.85
C ASP A 295 -2.03 42.95 -42.25
N GLN A 296 -1.34 41.91 -42.73
CA GLN A 296 -0.79 41.83 -44.08
C GLN A 296 -1.79 41.35 -45.13
N GLY A 297 -3.03 41.00 -44.74
CA GLY A 297 -4.05 40.45 -45.64
C GLY A 297 -3.72 39.05 -46.18
N ILE A 298 -2.79 38.33 -45.54
CA ILE A 298 -2.37 36.99 -45.90
C ILE A 298 -3.32 35.98 -45.21
N PRO A 299 -3.82 34.97 -45.91
CA PRO A 299 -4.63 33.93 -45.28
C PRO A 299 -3.82 33.20 -44.20
N ILE A 300 -4.42 33.03 -43.01
CA ILE A 300 -3.79 32.35 -41.87
C ILE A 300 -3.47 30.91 -42.27
N PRO A 301 -2.22 30.44 -42.16
CA PRO A 301 -1.89 29.08 -42.55
C PRO A 301 -2.59 28.06 -41.63
N PRO A 302 -3.16 26.97 -42.16
CA PRO A 302 -3.95 26.02 -41.38
C PRO A 302 -3.16 25.33 -40.24
N GLY A 303 -1.83 25.26 -40.36
CA GLY A 303 -0.94 24.77 -39.31
C GLY A 303 -1.03 25.56 -38.00
N PHE A 304 -1.25 26.88 -38.05
CA PHE A 304 -1.36 27.73 -36.85
C PHE A 304 -2.61 27.41 -36.02
N MET A 305 -3.69 27.01 -36.70
CA MET A 305 -4.96 26.63 -36.04
C MET A 305 -4.91 25.21 -35.45
N ALA A 306 -4.12 24.31 -36.06
CA ALA A 306 -3.85 23.00 -35.49
C ALA A 306 -2.93 23.10 -34.24
N GLU A 307 -1.93 23.97 -34.30
CA GLU A 307 -0.95 24.15 -33.22
C GLU A 307 -1.57 24.84 -32.00
N THR A 308 -2.50 25.80 -32.20
CA THR A 308 -3.30 26.37 -31.09
C THR A 308 -4.19 25.34 -30.40
N ARG A 309 -4.80 24.41 -31.16
CA ARG A 309 -5.67 23.36 -30.59
C ARG A 309 -4.86 22.35 -29.77
N ASN A 310 -3.74 21.87 -30.30
CA ASN A 310 -2.85 20.96 -29.56
C ASN A 310 -2.27 21.59 -28.29
N MET A 311 -2.08 22.91 -28.26
CA MET A 311 -1.60 23.64 -27.08
C MET A 311 -2.67 23.89 -26.00
N MET A 312 -3.95 23.62 -26.26
CA MET A 312 -5.04 23.74 -25.26
C MET A 312 -5.43 22.39 -24.64
N ASP A 313 -5.13 21.28 -25.30
CA ASP A 313 -5.53 19.93 -24.86
C ASP A 313 -4.46 19.22 -24.00
N GLU A 314 -3.29 19.84 -23.76
CA GLU A 314 -2.14 19.36 -22.94
C GLU A 314 -1.82 20.20 -21.70
#